data_AF-A0A816QXA3-F1
#
_entry.id   AF-A0A816QXA3-F1
#
_cell.length_a   1.000
_cell.length_b   1.000
_cell.length_c   1.000
_cell.angle_alpha   90.00
_cell.angle_beta   90.00
_cell.angle_gamma   90.00
#
_symmetry.space_group_name_H-M   'P 1'
#
loop_
_entity.id
_entity.type
_entity.pdbx_description
1 polymer ?
#
loop_
_entity_poly.entity_id
_entity_poly.type
_entity_poly.pdbx_seq_one_letter_code
_entity_poly.pdbx_strand_id
1 'polypeptide(L)'
;MTRSNRLYSAIYSDSVQGGSTLTLNTWYHVACVYDASTQTQSVWLNGIVDGSSSASAYQDTSGTTTIGAIYNSSSTVCLNGYIDQVRYETIAKTASEILNDATLYVYYSFDSSSLIDNGPNGINGTSFGNVMFTAGRVNEAAQFSAGAYISYTYTPFYFLGIPNHPFSISLWAKPMGSYRASTLVFVDKGASWCIHFLVMTSTGILSANLWNGGSVGVNGPILPLNSWTHIGYTYSTSNGIQLYINGTIYARSGSITFSASGVPMYMVLGGEGGYTTCSPYYGGNFTGAFDEFYLYSRELSTSEMQTLSNP
;
A
#
# COMPACT_ATOMS: atom_id res chain seq x y z
N MET A 1 -8.01 -7.01 22.94
CA MET A 1 -7.71 -6.15 24.12
C MET A 1 -6.25 -6.27 24.50
N THR A 2 -5.64 -5.26 25.12
CA THR A 2 -4.24 -5.34 25.56
C THR A 2 -4.14 -5.57 27.06
N ARG A 3 -3.36 -6.56 27.51
CA ARG A 3 -3.00 -6.75 28.93
C ARG A 3 -1.49 -6.94 29.03
N SER A 4 -0.85 -6.18 29.91
CA SER A 4 0.63 -6.13 30.00
C SER A 4 1.29 -5.88 28.64
N ASN A 5 0.74 -4.95 27.86
CA ASN A 5 1.17 -4.60 26.51
C ASN A 5 1.15 -5.74 25.48
N ARG A 6 0.33 -6.78 25.67
CA ARG A 6 0.14 -7.86 24.67
C ARG A 6 -1.30 -7.97 24.24
N LEU A 7 -1.53 -8.38 23.00
CA LEU A 7 -2.88 -8.63 22.47
C LEU A 7 -3.53 -9.84 23.12
N TYR A 8 -4.84 -9.77 23.26
CA TYR A 8 -5.72 -10.85 23.69
C TYR A 8 -7.01 -10.82 22.88
N SER A 9 -7.44 -12.00 22.47
CA SER A 9 -8.81 -12.27 22.04
C SER A 9 -9.43 -13.26 23.02
N ALA A 10 -10.70 -13.07 23.34
CA ALA A 10 -11.45 -13.97 24.20
C ALA A 10 -12.79 -14.25 23.54
N ILE A 11 -13.16 -15.53 23.52
CA ILE A 11 -14.39 -16.03 22.94
C ILE A 11 -15.00 -16.96 23.97
N TYR A 12 -16.12 -16.53 24.54
CA TYR A 12 -16.77 -17.24 25.64
C TYR A 12 -15.79 -17.52 26.80
N SER A 13 -15.52 -18.79 27.11
CA SER A 13 -14.60 -19.23 28.17
C SER A 13 -13.14 -19.37 27.72
N ASP A 14 -12.88 -19.26 26.41
CA ASP A 14 -11.55 -19.46 25.85
C ASP A 14 -10.88 -18.10 25.58
N SER A 15 -9.56 -18.06 25.77
CA SER A 15 -8.79 -16.86 25.46
C SER A 15 -7.46 -17.22 24.82
N VAL A 16 -7.01 -16.38 23.90
CA VAL A 16 -5.73 -16.49 23.24
C VAL A 16 -4.95 -15.20 23.47
N GLN A 17 -3.69 -15.38 23.88
CA GLN A 17 -2.74 -14.30 24.07
C GLN A 17 -1.79 -14.24 22.89
N GLY A 18 -1.54 -13.04 22.39
CA GLY A 18 -0.49 -12.76 21.42
C GLY A 18 0.90 -12.73 22.06
N GLY A 19 1.91 -13.17 21.32
CA GLY A 19 3.30 -13.20 21.79
C GLY A 19 3.96 -11.82 21.84
N SER A 20 3.57 -10.92 20.95
CA SER A 20 4.23 -9.63 20.74
C SER A 20 3.89 -8.61 21.81
N THR A 21 4.93 -7.92 22.30
CA THR A 21 4.78 -6.76 23.17
C THR A 21 4.66 -5.49 22.34
N LEU A 22 3.54 -4.79 22.50
CA LEU A 22 3.24 -3.54 21.83
C LEU A 22 4.01 -2.38 22.47
N THR A 23 4.44 -1.44 21.63
CA THR A 23 5.05 -0.19 22.04
C THR A 23 4.03 0.94 22.01
N LEU A 24 4.17 1.89 22.94
CA LEU A 24 3.30 3.06 22.99
C LEU A 24 3.49 3.94 21.74
N ASN A 25 2.46 4.73 21.41
CA ASN A 25 2.47 5.68 20.29
C ASN A 25 2.77 5.04 18.92
N THR A 26 2.38 3.78 18.75
CA THR A 26 2.57 3.01 17.52
C THR A 26 1.20 2.50 17.05
N TRP A 27 0.88 2.72 15.78
CA TRP A 27 -0.31 2.12 15.17
C TRP A 27 -0.06 0.66 14.85
N TYR A 28 -1.07 -0.17 15.10
CA TYR A 28 -1.05 -1.60 14.78
C TYR A 28 -2.35 -1.97 14.10
N HIS A 29 -2.27 -2.78 13.05
CA HIS A 29 -3.43 -3.52 12.59
C HIS A 29 -3.62 -4.74 13.49
N VAL A 30 -4.83 -4.93 14.00
CA VAL A 30 -5.17 -6.03 14.90
C VAL A 30 -6.40 -6.74 14.36
N ALA A 31 -6.31 -8.07 14.18
CA ALA A 31 -7.47 -8.89 13.89
C ALA A 31 -7.62 -9.99 14.93
N CYS A 32 -8.87 -10.35 15.22
CA CYS A 32 -9.24 -11.49 16.03
C CYS A 32 -10.13 -12.37 15.17
N VAL A 33 -9.75 -13.62 14.96
CA VAL A 33 -10.47 -14.53 14.07
C VAL A 33 -10.88 -15.77 14.84
N TYR A 34 -12.13 -16.16 14.64
CA TYR A 34 -12.70 -17.42 15.10
C TYR A 34 -13.20 -18.19 13.90
N ASP A 35 -12.71 -19.41 13.75
CA ASP A 35 -13.16 -20.33 12.72
C ASP A 35 -13.94 -21.48 13.38
N ALA A 36 -15.25 -21.47 13.19
CA ALA A 36 -16.16 -22.47 13.75
C ALA A 36 -15.96 -23.87 13.13
N SER A 37 -15.43 -23.95 11.90
CA SER A 37 -15.21 -25.23 11.22
C SER A 37 -14.02 -25.98 11.82
N THR A 38 -12.99 -25.24 12.22
CA THR A 38 -11.78 -25.78 12.84
C THR A 38 -11.78 -25.65 14.36
N GLN A 39 -12.75 -24.94 14.94
CA GLN A 39 -12.80 -24.63 16.37
C GLN A 39 -11.49 -23.99 16.85
N THR A 40 -11.04 -22.99 16.11
CA THR A 40 -9.81 -22.25 16.42
C THR A 40 -10.09 -20.77 16.60
N GLN A 41 -9.35 -20.15 17.51
CA GLN A 41 -9.28 -18.70 17.66
C GLN A 41 -7.85 -18.22 17.49
N SER A 42 -7.68 -17.03 16.93
CA SER A 42 -6.37 -16.42 16.71
C SER A 42 -6.40 -14.91 16.88
N VAL A 43 -5.26 -14.38 17.29
CA VAL A 43 -4.95 -12.95 17.27
C VAL A 43 -3.86 -12.68 16.26
N TRP A 44 -4.03 -11.61 15.50
CA TRP A 44 -3.13 -11.21 14.43
C TRP A 44 -2.64 -9.80 14.69
N LEU A 45 -1.36 -9.57 14.46
CA LEU A 45 -0.70 -8.28 14.57
C LEU A 45 -0.04 -7.94 13.22
N ASN A 46 -0.40 -6.80 12.64
CA ASN A 46 0.13 -6.33 11.36
C ASN A 46 0.04 -7.37 10.23
N GLY A 47 -1.06 -8.13 10.20
CA GLY A 47 -1.32 -9.11 9.15
C GLY A 47 -0.76 -10.51 9.42
N ILE A 48 -0.03 -10.71 10.52
CA ILE A 48 0.63 -11.99 10.86
C ILE A 48 0.04 -12.56 12.14
N VAL A 49 -0.09 -13.89 12.24
CA VAL A 49 -0.55 -14.57 13.46
C VAL A 49 0.41 -14.25 14.61
N ASP A 50 -0.13 -13.68 15.68
CA ASP A 50 0.59 -13.38 16.91
C ASP A 50 0.30 -14.42 18.02
N GLY A 51 -0.81 -15.14 17.91
CA GLY A 51 -1.18 -16.25 18.80
C GLY A 51 -2.40 -17.01 18.30
N SER A 52 -2.46 -18.31 18.58
CA SER A 52 -3.58 -19.18 18.20
C SER A 52 -3.82 -20.29 19.23
N SER A 53 -5.08 -20.68 19.41
CA SER A 53 -5.48 -21.82 20.24
C SER A 53 -6.74 -22.50 19.68
N SER A 54 -7.01 -23.72 20.12
CA SER A 54 -8.36 -24.27 20.04
C SER A 54 -9.33 -23.38 20.83
N ALA A 55 -10.59 -23.37 20.41
CA ALA A 55 -11.68 -22.66 21.06
C ALA A 55 -12.95 -23.51 20.97
N SER A 56 -13.75 -23.47 22.03
CA SER A 56 -15.07 -24.08 22.07
C SER A 56 -15.98 -23.41 21.06
N ALA A 57 -17.04 -24.13 20.67
CA ALA A 57 -18.10 -23.56 19.84
C ALA A 57 -18.63 -22.26 20.46
N TYR A 58 -18.68 -21.18 19.67
CA TYR A 58 -19.31 -19.92 20.11
C TYR A 58 -20.78 -20.15 20.46
N GLN A 59 -21.18 -19.81 21.69
CA GLN A 59 -22.50 -20.15 22.25
C GLN A 59 -23.44 -18.95 22.44
N ASP A 60 -22.95 -17.73 22.22
CA ASP A 60 -23.75 -16.52 22.46
C ASP A 60 -24.82 -16.33 21.38
N THR A 61 -26.05 -16.12 21.81
CA THR A 61 -27.22 -15.94 20.93
C THR A 61 -27.56 -14.46 20.68
N SER A 62 -27.13 -13.56 21.56
CA SER A 62 -27.34 -12.10 21.44
C SER A 62 -26.46 -11.36 22.45
N GLY A 63 -25.97 -10.17 22.11
CA GLY A 63 -25.18 -9.36 23.01
C GLY A 63 -25.01 -7.92 22.52
N THR A 64 -24.48 -7.06 23.40
CA THR A 64 -24.11 -5.69 23.06
C THR A 64 -22.61 -5.60 22.84
N THR A 65 -22.19 -4.99 21.74
CA THR A 65 -20.77 -4.74 21.46
C THR A 65 -20.33 -3.43 22.09
N THR A 66 -19.23 -3.46 22.84
CA THR A 66 -18.56 -2.27 23.36
C THR A 66 -17.19 -2.14 22.73
N ILE A 67 -16.85 -0.95 22.23
CA ILE A 67 -15.54 -0.64 21.67
C ILE A 67 -14.82 0.32 22.63
N GLY A 68 -13.55 0.04 22.92
CA GLY A 68 -12.72 0.92 23.73
C GLY A 68 -12.97 0.86 25.24
N ALA A 69 -13.79 -0.06 25.74
CA ALA A 69 -13.96 -0.27 27.17
C ALA A 69 -14.39 -1.72 27.48
N ILE A 70 -14.09 -2.17 28.70
CA ILE A 70 -14.77 -3.31 29.31
C ILE A 70 -15.77 -2.74 30.30
N TYR A 71 -17.04 -3.10 30.12
CA TYR A 71 -18.09 -2.83 31.10
C TYR A 71 -18.21 -4.05 32.03
N ASN A 72 -17.78 -3.91 33.28
CA ASN A 72 -18.23 -4.81 34.34
C ASN A 72 -19.11 -4.00 35.32
N SER A 73 -20.05 -4.66 35.98
CA SER A 73 -21.06 -4.01 36.85
C SER A 73 -20.46 -3.24 38.05
N SER A 74 -19.14 -3.25 38.25
CA SER A 74 -18.44 -2.63 39.38
C SER A 74 -17.31 -1.67 38.98
N SER A 75 -16.90 -1.63 37.71
CA SER A 75 -15.77 -0.83 37.19
C SER A 75 -15.76 -0.83 35.66
N THR A 76 -15.58 0.35 35.07
CA THR A 76 -15.31 0.49 33.63
C THR A 76 -13.82 0.74 33.45
N VAL A 77 -13.15 -0.14 32.70
CA VAL A 77 -11.77 0.09 32.26
C VAL A 77 -11.81 0.51 30.79
N CYS A 78 -11.45 1.76 30.54
CA CYS A 78 -11.43 2.33 29.19
C CYS A 78 -10.02 2.27 28.57
N LEU A 79 -9.98 2.12 27.26
CA LEU A 79 -8.77 2.34 26.47
C LEU A 79 -8.39 3.82 26.58
N ASN A 80 -7.12 4.08 26.90
CA ASN A 80 -6.50 5.38 26.72
C ASN A 80 -5.65 5.34 25.44
N GLY A 81 -6.27 5.67 24.32
CA GLY A 81 -5.65 5.58 23.00
C GLY A 81 -6.65 5.78 21.87
N TYR A 82 -6.21 5.50 20.65
CA TYR A 82 -7.00 5.64 19.44
C TYR A 82 -7.41 4.27 18.90
N ILE A 83 -8.61 4.20 18.36
CA ILE A 83 -9.11 3.08 17.55
C ILE A 83 -9.63 3.72 16.27
N ASP A 84 -9.29 3.11 15.14
CA ASP A 84 -9.80 3.52 13.83
C ASP A 84 -10.12 2.28 13.00
N GLN A 85 -10.98 2.43 11.98
CA GLN A 85 -11.34 1.41 11.00
C GLN A 85 -11.83 0.07 11.59
N VAL A 86 -12.73 0.14 12.59
CA VAL A 86 -13.31 -1.07 13.19
C VAL A 86 -14.23 -1.77 12.21
N ARG A 87 -13.97 -3.06 11.97
CA ARG A 87 -14.82 -3.95 11.17
C ARG A 87 -15.20 -5.19 11.97
N TYR A 88 -16.40 -5.69 11.72
CA TYR A 88 -16.90 -6.95 12.24
C TYR A 88 -17.48 -7.75 11.09
N GLU A 89 -16.99 -8.97 10.92
CA GLU A 89 -17.33 -9.85 9.81
C GLU A 89 -17.90 -11.16 10.35
N THR A 90 -18.83 -11.76 9.61
CA THR A 90 -19.45 -13.05 9.96
C THR A 90 -18.72 -14.26 9.38
N ILE A 91 -17.64 -14.02 8.64
CA ILE A 91 -16.82 -15.03 7.97
C ILE A 91 -15.39 -14.94 8.51
N ALA A 92 -14.81 -16.10 8.81
CA ALA A 92 -13.41 -16.18 9.20
C ALA A 92 -12.51 -15.81 8.00
N LYS A 93 -11.80 -14.69 8.11
CA LYS A 93 -10.86 -14.25 7.08
C LYS A 93 -9.63 -15.15 7.04
N THR A 94 -9.15 -15.41 5.84
CA THR A 94 -7.90 -16.12 5.57
C THR A 94 -6.67 -15.27 5.94
N ALA A 95 -5.52 -15.92 6.08
CA ALA A 95 -4.25 -15.24 6.34
C ALA A 95 -3.94 -14.15 5.30
N SER A 96 -4.19 -14.43 4.02
CA SER A 96 -3.94 -13.48 2.93
C SER A 96 -4.86 -12.27 2.97
N GLU A 97 -6.14 -12.45 3.33
CA GLU A 97 -7.07 -11.33 3.46
C GLU A 97 -6.71 -10.44 4.65
N ILE A 98 -6.32 -11.02 5.79
CA ILE A 98 -5.88 -10.26 6.97
C ILE A 98 -4.57 -9.52 6.69
N LEU A 99 -3.66 -10.15 5.93
CA LEU A 99 -2.42 -9.51 5.49
C LEU A 99 -2.71 -8.33 4.56
N ASN A 100 -3.67 -8.47 3.64
CA ASN A 100 -4.09 -7.37 2.78
C ASN A 100 -4.75 -6.23 3.55
N ASP A 101 -5.65 -6.52 4.50
CA ASP A 101 -6.22 -5.47 5.37
C ASP A 101 -5.13 -4.68 6.11
N ALA A 102 -4.07 -5.38 6.54
CA ALA A 102 -2.99 -4.77 7.30
C ALA A 102 -2.01 -3.96 6.45
N THR A 103 -1.89 -4.26 5.14
CA THR A 103 -0.75 -3.81 4.34
C THR A 103 -1.08 -3.19 2.99
N LEU A 104 -2.29 -3.37 2.45
CA LEU A 104 -2.75 -2.57 1.33
C LEU A 104 -2.99 -1.14 1.81
N TYR A 105 -2.24 -0.19 1.25
CA TYR A 105 -2.33 1.20 1.67
C TYR A 105 -3.32 1.99 0.82
N VAL A 106 -3.21 1.89 -0.50
CA VAL A 106 -4.19 2.46 -1.44
C VAL A 106 -4.37 1.55 -2.64
N TYR A 107 -5.57 1.58 -3.21
CA TYR A 107 -5.91 0.92 -4.45
C TYR A 107 -6.79 1.86 -5.30
N TYR A 108 -6.38 2.17 -6.52
CA TYR A 108 -7.20 2.89 -7.49
C TYR A 108 -7.47 2.00 -8.69
N SER A 109 -8.72 1.55 -8.82
CA SER A 109 -9.21 0.90 -10.05
C SER A 109 -9.32 1.89 -11.20
N PHE A 110 -9.60 3.16 -10.90
CA PHE A 110 -10.02 4.19 -11.87
C PHE A 110 -11.37 3.92 -12.55
N ASP A 111 -12.09 2.91 -12.07
CA ASP A 111 -13.43 2.57 -12.52
C ASP A 111 -14.48 3.59 -12.10
N SER A 112 -15.59 3.58 -12.84
CA SER A 112 -16.72 4.51 -12.67
C SER A 112 -16.28 5.98 -12.78
N SER A 113 -15.32 6.25 -13.68
CA SER A 113 -14.74 7.57 -13.89
C SER A 113 -14.29 8.28 -12.59
N SER A 114 -13.59 7.55 -11.72
CA SER A 114 -13.33 7.98 -10.34
C SER A 114 -11.84 7.96 -9.96
N LEU A 115 -11.48 8.83 -9.02
CA LEU A 115 -10.18 8.83 -8.32
C LEU A 115 -10.32 8.40 -6.85
N ILE A 116 -11.40 7.69 -6.52
CA ILE A 116 -11.65 7.18 -5.17
C ILE A 116 -10.67 6.05 -4.86
N ASP A 117 -10.12 6.06 -3.64
CA ASP A 117 -9.37 4.92 -3.10
C ASP A 117 -10.34 3.78 -2.80
N ASN A 118 -10.23 2.70 -3.57
CA ASN A 118 -10.91 1.42 -3.35
C ASN A 118 -10.26 0.60 -2.23
N GLY A 119 -9.12 1.06 -1.69
CA GLY A 119 -8.42 0.49 -0.54
C GLY A 119 -9.03 0.90 0.80
N PRO A 120 -8.35 0.56 1.92
CA PRO A 120 -8.93 0.72 3.25
C PRO A 120 -8.88 2.16 3.79
N ASN A 121 -8.06 3.05 3.22
CA ASN A 121 -7.72 4.33 3.86
C ASN A 121 -8.48 5.54 3.32
N GLY A 122 -9.22 5.40 2.21
CA GLY A 122 -10.04 6.48 1.65
C GLY A 122 -9.22 7.67 1.14
N ILE A 123 -7.98 7.43 0.70
CA ILE A 123 -7.05 8.46 0.23
C ILE A 123 -7.40 8.83 -1.23
N ASN A 124 -8.46 9.63 -1.42
CA ASN A 124 -8.93 9.98 -2.75
C ASN A 124 -7.95 10.91 -3.49
N GLY A 125 -7.76 10.66 -4.79
CA GLY A 125 -6.91 11.47 -5.66
C GLY A 125 -7.57 12.76 -6.13
N THR A 126 -6.74 13.76 -6.44
CA THR A 126 -7.17 15.01 -7.09
C THR A 126 -6.46 15.18 -8.43
N SER A 127 -7.21 15.30 -9.53
CA SER A 127 -6.66 15.52 -10.86
C SER A 127 -6.24 16.97 -11.08
N PHE A 128 -5.11 17.16 -11.76
CA PHE A 128 -4.64 18.44 -12.29
C PHE A 128 -4.39 18.31 -13.79
N GLY A 129 -4.76 19.34 -14.55
CA GLY A 129 -4.78 19.26 -16.02
C GLY A 129 -5.93 18.38 -16.51
N ASN A 130 -5.77 17.78 -17.71
CA ASN A 130 -6.81 16.96 -18.32
C ASN A 130 -6.52 15.45 -18.08
N VAL A 131 -7.03 14.95 -16.95
CA VAL A 131 -7.13 13.51 -16.66
C VAL A 131 -8.52 13.04 -17.09
N MET A 132 -8.59 12.14 -18.05
CA MET A 132 -9.84 11.58 -18.58
C MET A 132 -9.95 10.10 -18.24
N PHE A 133 -11.16 9.55 -18.28
CA PHE A 133 -11.39 8.11 -18.11
C PHE A 133 -11.73 7.48 -19.44
N THR A 134 -11.10 6.34 -19.74
CA THR A 134 -11.20 5.62 -21.02
C THR A 134 -11.18 4.11 -20.78
N ALA A 135 -11.35 3.30 -21.82
CA ALA A 135 -11.23 1.84 -21.69
C ALA A 135 -9.84 1.43 -21.16
N GLY A 136 -9.87 0.71 -20.03
CA GLY A 136 -8.71 0.26 -19.28
C GLY A 136 -8.11 -1.05 -19.77
N ARG A 137 -7.15 -1.55 -19.01
CA ARG A 137 -6.72 -2.95 -19.05
C ARG A 137 -7.79 -3.83 -18.42
N VAL A 138 -8.39 -3.36 -17.33
CA VAL A 138 -9.60 -3.82 -16.67
C VAL A 138 -10.58 -2.65 -16.76
N ASN A 139 -11.81 -2.86 -17.23
CA ASN A 139 -12.86 -1.84 -17.22
C ASN A 139 -12.42 -0.43 -17.71
N GLU A 140 -12.21 0.55 -16.82
CA GLU A 140 -11.75 1.91 -17.13
C GLU A 140 -10.33 2.22 -16.63
N ALA A 141 -9.70 3.25 -17.20
CA ALA A 141 -8.37 3.70 -16.83
C ALA A 141 -8.28 5.22 -16.82
N ALA A 142 -7.39 5.76 -15.97
CA ALA A 142 -7.05 7.18 -15.96
C ALA A 142 -6.04 7.49 -17.09
N GLN A 143 -6.47 8.29 -18.06
CA GLN A 143 -5.65 8.78 -19.17
C GLN A 143 -5.15 10.20 -18.89
N PHE A 144 -3.83 10.37 -18.97
CA PHE A 144 -3.11 11.62 -18.74
C PHE A 144 -2.78 12.29 -20.07
N SER A 145 -3.29 13.51 -20.29
CA SER A 145 -2.81 14.38 -21.36
C SER A 145 -1.45 14.99 -21.01
N ALA A 146 -0.85 15.71 -21.97
CA ALA A 146 0.34 16.53 -21.69
C ALA A 146 0.08 17.47 -20.50
N GLY A 147 0.97 17.45 -19.51
CA GLY A 147 0.89 18.27 -18.29
C GLY A 147 -0.10 17.78 -17.23
N ALA A 148 -0.86 16.70 -17.47
CA ALA A 148 -1.82 16.18 -16.49
C ALA A 148 -1.13 15.31 -15.43
N TYR A 149 -1.68 15.27 -14.23
CA TYR A 149 -1.24 14.40 -13.14
C TYR A 149 -2.34 14.22 -12.08
N ILE A 150 -2.19 13.23 -11.21
CA ILE A 150 -3.04 13.03 -10.04
C ILE A 150 -2.19 13.26 -8.79
N SER A 151 -2.68 14.10 -7.87
CA SER A 151 -2.02 14.43 -6.62
C SER A 151 -2.78 13.88 -5.42
N TYR A 152 -2.04 13.50 -4.38
CA TYR A 152 -2.55 13.02 -3.10
C TYR A 152 -2.07 13.90 -1.93
N THR A 153 -1.96 15.21 -2.17
CA THR A 153 -1.33 16.19 -1.25
C THR A 153 -2.09 16.48 0.04
N TYR A 154 -3.33 16.00 0.20
CA TYR A 154 -4.14 16.29 1.38
C TYR A 154 -4.06 15.19 2.45
N THR A 155 -3.50 14.02 2.12
CA THR A 155 -3.35 12.92 3.07
C THR A 155 -1.99 12.28 2.89
N PRO A 156 -1.11 12.36 3.91
CA PRO A 156 0.24 11.85 3.75
C PRO A 156 0.31 10.32 3.88
N PHE A 157 1.30 9.76 3.20
CA PHE A 157 1.74 8.38 3.25
C PHE A 157 2.82 8.26 4.32
N TYR A 158 2.42 7.88 5.54
CA TYR A 158 3.30 7.87 6.70
C TYR A 158 4.49 6.91 6.55
N PHE A 159 4.22 5.69 6.07
CA PHE A 159 5.23 4.64 6.01
C PHE A 159 6.34 4.93 4.99
N LEU A 160 6.03 5.67 3.91
CA LEU A 160 7.03 6.07 2.92
C LEU A 160 8.10 7.02 3.50
N GLY A 161 7.75 7.73 4.58
CA GLY A 161 8.66 8.58 5.33
C GLY A 161 9.60 7.84 6.30
N ILE A 162 9.36 6.55 6.55
CA ILE A 162 10.12 5.75 7.50
C ILE A 162 11.33 5.13 6.79
N PRO A 163 12.57 5.43 7.23
CA PRO A 163 13.75 4.83 6.63
C PRO A 163 13.69 3.30 6.63
N ASN A 164 14.12 2.69 5.52
CA ASN A 164 14.14 1.25 5.32
C ASN A 164 12.78 0.51 5.39
N HIS A 165 11.65 1.21 5.48
CA HIS A 165 10.36 0.55 5.48
C HIS A 165 10.09 -0.10 4.11
N PRO A 166 9.75 -1.40 4.06
CA PRO A 166 9.51 -2.08 2.79
C PRO A 166 8.20 -1.64 2.15
N PHE A 167 8.15 -1.63 0.83
CA PHE A 167 6.93 -1.24 0.10
C PHE A 167 6.83 -1.94 -1.25
N SER A 168 5.65 -1.89 -1.83
CA SER A 168 5.42 -2.36 -3.20
C SER A 168 4.43 -1.46 -3.93
N ILE A 169 4.73 -1.16 -5.19
CA ILE A 169 3.84 -0.51 -6.14
C ILE A 169 3.53 -1.50 -7.25
N SER A 170 2.27 -1.57 -7.66
CA SER A 170 1.82 -2.29 -8.85
C SER A 170 0.92 -1.39 -9.66
N LEU A 171 1.12 -1.31 -10.97
CA LEU A 171 0.21 -0.62 -11.87
C LEU A 171 0.29 -1.19 -13.29
N TRP A 172 -0.78 -1.05 -14.04
CA TRP A 172 -0.75 -1.14 -15.49
C TRP A 172 -0.49 0.23 -16.08
N ALA A 173 0.45 0.31 -17.02
CA ALA A 173 0.75 1.54 -17.74
C ALA A 173 0.71 1.32 -19.25
N LYS A 174 0.16 2.31 -19.96
CA LYS A 174 0.11 2.37 -21.43
C LYS A 174 0.64 3.73 -21.89
N PRO A 175 1.95 3.87 -22.12
CA PRO A 175 2.52 5.11 -22.67
C PRO A 175 1.95 5.38 -24.07
N MET A 176 1.67 6.64 -24.40
CA MET A 176 1.06 7.02 -25.68
C MET A 176 1.81 8.18 -26.34
N GLY A 177 1.59 8.37 -27.64
CA GLY A 177 2.24 9.43 -28.41
C GLY A 177 3.68 9.08 -28.76
N SER A 178 4.64 9.80 -28.17
CA SER A 178 6.08 9.62 -28.42
C SER A 178 6.84 9.53 -27.09
N TYR A 179 7.98 8.86 -27.07
CA TYR A 179 8.82 8.83 -25.88
C TYR A 179 9.28 10.23 -25.48
N ARG A 180 9.17 10.51 -24.19
CA ARG A 180 9.62 11.72 -23.50
C ARG A 180 10.08 11.29 -22.12
N ALA A 181 11.07 11.99 -21.59
CA ALA A 181 11.33 11.90 -20.16
C ALA A 181 10.02 12.22 -19.44
N SER A 182 9.63 11.38 -18.49
CA SER A 182 8.39 11.55 -17.74
C SER A 182 8.42 10.79 -16.43
N THR A 183 7.67 11.31 -15.46
CA THR A 183 7.50 10.68 -14.17
C THR A 183 6.19 9.92 -14.10
N LEU A 184 6.26 8.66 -13.67
CA LEU A 184 5.08 7.82 -13.46
C LEU A 184 4.63 7.88 -12.00
N VAL A 185 5.57 7.72 -11.07
CA VAL A 185 5.31 7.80 -9.62
C VAL A 185 6.37 8.69 -8.97
N PHE A 186 5.90 9.73 -8.32
CA PHE A 186 6.69 10.72 -7.61
C PHE A 186 6.28 10.78 -6.15
N VAL A 187 7.25 10.97 -5.26
CA VAL A 187 6.98 11.17 -3.84
C VAL A 187 7.82 12.30 -3.27
N ASP A 188 7.27 13.07 -2.33
CA ASP A 188 7.92 14.23 -1.72
C ASP A 188 7.50 14.47 -0.27
N LYS A 189 8.16 15.40 0.43
CA LYS A 189 7.79 15.85 1.79
C LYS A 189 7.34 17.31 1.88
N GLY A 190 7.20 18.01 0.75
CA GLY A 190 7.13 19.47 0.67
C GLY A 190 8.48 20.10 0.34
N ALA A 191 8.71 20.35 -0.95
CA ALA A 191 9.80 21.11 -1.62
C ALA A 191 11.29 20.76 -1.34
N SER A 192 11.63 20.16 -0.21
CA SER A 192 13.01 19.99 0.26
C SER A 192 13.56 18.57 0.17
N TRP A 193 12.67 17.58 -0.02
CA TRP A 193 13.04 16.19 -0.25
C TRP A 193 11.99 15.59 -1.17
N CYS A 194 12.46 14.89 -2.20
CA CYS A 194 11.61 14.26 -3.20
C CYS A 194 12.41 13.18 -3.93
N ILE A 195 11.69 12.27 -4.57
CA ILE A 195 12.27 11.28 -5.46
C ILE A 195 11.24 10.78 -6.48
N HIS A 196 11.72 10.52 -7.69
CA HIS A 196 10.96 9.86 -8.72
C HIS A 196 11.12 8.34 -8.58
N PHE A 197 10.16 7.70 -7.93
CA PHE A 197 10.15 6.24 -7.74
C PHE A 197 10.09 5.48 -9.06
N LEU A 198 9.27 5.93 -10.01
CA LEU A 198 9.19 5.34 -11.35
C LEU A 198 9.23 6.44 -12.40
N VAL A 199 10.14 6.29 -13.37
CA VAL A 199 10.32 7.23 -14.49
C VAL A 199 10.45 6.49 -15.80
N MET A 200 10.04 7.14 -16.88
CA MET A 200 10.35 6.74 -18.24
C MET A 200 11.32 7.75 -18.84
N THR A 201 12.41 7.27 -19.42
CA THR A 201 13.41 8.12 -20.09
C THR A 201 12.90 8.61 -21.45
N SER A 202 13.62 9.55 -22.08
CA SER A 202 13.32 10.04 -23.43
C SER A 202 13.41 8.97 -24.52
N THR A 203 14.02 7.81 -24.25
CA THR A 203 14.06 6.65 -25.14
C THR A 203 13.04 5.57 -24.79
N GLY A 204 12.21 5.80 -23.76
CA GLY A 204 11.16 4.88 -23.31
C GLY A 204 11.61 3.84 -22.29
N ILE A 205 12.88 3.83 -21.87
CA ILE A 205 13.37 2.94 -20.80
C ILE A 205 12.68 3.31 -19.49
N LEU A 206 12.05 2.34 -18.84
CA LEU A 206 11.56 2.44 -17.47
C LEU A 206 12.73 2.40 -16.48
N SER A 207 12.71 3.21 -15.43
CA SER A 207 13.65 3.10 -14.31
C SER A 207 12.90 3.16 -12.99
N ALA A 208 13.26 2.26 -12.07
CA ALA A 208 12.79 2.26 -10.69
C ALA A 208 13.91 2.78 -9.79
N ASN A 209 13.64 3.83 -9.02
CA ASN A 209 14.63 4.52 -8.21
C ASN A 209 14.26 4.60 -6.73
N LEU A 210 15.28 4.75 -5.89
CA LEU A 210 15.24 4.89 -4.45
C LEU A 210 16.30 5.90 -4.00
N TRP A 211 16.10 6.55 -2.85
CA TRP A 211 17.06 7.52 -2.32
C TRP A 211 18.01 6.85 -1.32
N ASN A 212 19.31 6.94 -1.59
CA ASN A 212 20.35 6.46 -0.68
C ASN A 212 21.55 7.41 -0.67
N GLY A 213 21.34 8.65 -0.21
CA GLY A 213 22.34 9.74 -0.32
C GLY A 213 22.48 10.33 -1.73
N GLY A 214 21.72 9.78 -2.66
CA GLY A 214 21.56 10.14 -4.07
C GLY A 214 20.54 9.18 -4.69
N SER A 215 20.09 9.45 -5.91
CA SER A 215 19.21 8.52 -6.61
C SER A 215 20.01 7.29 -7.08
N VAL A 216 19.50 6.13 -6.70
CA VAL A 216 20.01 4.81 -7.06
C VAL A 216 18.83 4.01 -7.62
N GLY A 217 19.07 3.13 -8.59
CA GLY A 217 17.96 2.47 -9.27
C GLY A 217 18.37 1.32 -10.15
N VAL A 218 17.37 0.69 -10.76
CA VAL A 218 17.53 -0.33 -11.79
C VAL A 218 16.77 0.08 -13.04
N ASN A 219 17.36 -0.19 -14.20
CA ASN A 219 16.72 0.03 -15.49
C ASN A 219 15.89 -1.19 -15.89
N GLY A 220 14.68 -0.92 -16.37
CA GLY A 220 13.76 -1.86 -16.99
C GLY A 220 13.90 -1.91 -18.51
N PRO A 221 12.91 -2.52 -19.19
CA PRO A 221 12.83 -2.50 -20.65
C PRO A 221 12.35 -1.13 -21.16
N ILE A 222 12.36 -0.98 -22.48
CA ILE A 222 11.61 0.08 -23.16
C ILE A 222 10.12 -0.29 -23.08
N LEU A 223 9.29 0.61 -22.55
CA LEU A 223 7.84 0.39 -22.52
C LEU A 223 7.26 0.54 -23.93
N PRO A 224 6.52 -0.44 -24.46
CA PRO A 224 5.90 -0.31 -25.77
C PRO A 224 4.83 0.78 -25.76
N LEU A 225 4.85 1.65 -26.77
CA LEU A 225 3.79 2.64 -26.96
C LEU A 225 2.46 1.94 -27.29
N ASN A 226 1.38 2.52 -26.79
CA ASN A 226 -0.01 2.10 -27.01
C ASN A 226 -0.31 0.64 -26.61
N SER A 227 0.53 0.04 -25.77
CA SER A 227 0.34 -1.32 -25.25
C SER A 227 0.40 -1.31 -23.73
N TRP A 228 -0.55 -2.02 -23.09
CA TRP A 228 -0.57 -2.20 -21.66
C TRP A 228 0.63 -3.04 -21.20
N THR A 229 1.39 -2.53 -20.23
CA THR A 229 2.47 -3.25 -19.56
C THR A 229 2.21 -3.20 -18.06
N HIS A 230 2.22 -4.35 -17.40
CA HIS A 230 2.17 -4.40 -15.94
C HIS A 230 3.55 -4.12 -15.38
N ILE A 231 3.62 -3.19 -14.43
CA ILE A 231 4.82 -2.74 -13.77
C ILE A 231 4.65 -3.03 -12.28
N GLY A 232 5.53 -3.86 -11.73
CA GLY A 232 5.67 -4.04 -10.28
C GLY A 232 6.99 -3.46 -9.80
N TYR A 233 6.99 -2.74 -8.69
CA TYR A 233 8.19 -2.21 -8.05
C TYR A 233 8.13 -2.54 -6.56
N THR A 234 8.99 -3.45 -6.09
CA THR A 234 9.13 -3.74 -4.66
C THR A 234 10.44 -3.22 -4.10
N TYR A 235 10.44 -2.92 -2.81
CA TYR A 235 11.62 -2.61 -2.04
C TYR A 235 11.58 -3.29 -0.66
N SER A 236 12.71 -3.88 -0.27
CA SER A 236 13.06 -4.20 1.13
C SER A 236 14.56 -4.06 1.32
N THR A 237 15.04 -3.92 2.56
CA THR A 237 16.49 -3.78 2.81
C THR A 237 17.27 -5.02 2.39
N SER A 238 16.69 -6.22 2.51
CA SER A 238 17.33 -7.48 2.16
C SER A 238 17.43 -7.69 0.64
N ASN A 239 16.36 -7.40 -0.10
CA ASN A 239 16.30 -7.65 -1.55
C ASN A 239 16.67 -6.42 -2.39
N GLY A 240 16.59 -5.23 -1.79
CA GLY A 240 16.67 -3.95 -2.47
C GLY A 240 15.49 -3.71 -3.41
N ILE A 241 15.75 -2.97 -4.49
CA ILE A 241 14.77 -2.72 -5.54
C ILE A 241 14.60 -4.00 -6.36
N GLN A 242 13.35 -4.43 -6.55
CA GLN A 242 12.99 -5.42 -7.56
C GLN A 242 11.97 -4.81 -8.51
N LEU A 243 12.31 -4.81 -9.81
CA LEU A 243 11.45 -4.34 -10.88
C LEU A 243 10.87 -5.54 -11.61
N TYR A 244 9.54 -5.62 -11.64
CA TYR A 244 8.75 -6.65 -12.30
C TYR A 244 8.11 -6.08 -13.56
N ILE A 245 8.08 -6.89 -14.62
CA ILE A 245 7.38 -6.61 -15.86
C ILE A 245 6.49 -7.81 -16.16
N ASN A 246 5.18 -7.57 -16.30
CA ASN A 246 4.19 -8.62 -16.55
C ASN A 246 4.30 -9.80 -15.56
N GLY A 247 4.42 -9.47 -14.27
CA GLY A 247 4.50 -10.45 -13.18
C GLY A 247 5.85 -11.15 -13.01
N THR A 248 6.85 -10.85 -13.83
CA THR A 248 8.18 -11.50 -13.76
C THR A 248 9.26 -10.52 -13.36
N ILE A 249 10.22 -10.93 -12.53
CA ILE A 249 11.35 -10.06 -12.14
C ILE A 249 12.21 -9.80 -13.37
N TYR A 250 12.33 -8.53 -13.73
CA TYR A 250 13.15 -8.05 -14.84
C TYR A 250 14.53 -7.59 -14.37
N ALA A 251 14.59 -6.80 -13.29
CA ALA A 251 15.85 -6.26 -12.76
C ALA A 251 15.83 -6.18 -11.23
N ARG A 252 17.03 -6.18 -10.62
CA ARG A 252 17.21 -6.13 -9.16
C ARG A 252 18.51 -5.43 -8.79
N SER A 253 18.49 -4.66 -7.70
CA SER A 253 19.68 -3.93 -7.21
C SER A 253 20.56 -4.77 -6.26
N GLY A 254 19.96 -5.79 -5.62
CA GLY A 254 20.52 -6.39 -4.40
C GLY A 254 20.31 -5.48 -3.19
N SER A 255 20.72 -5.95 -2.00
CA SER A 255 20.52 -5.24 -0.72
C SER A 255 20.98 -3.79 -0.78
N ILE A 256 20.09 -2.88 -0.38
CA ILE A 256 20.34 -1.44 -0.33
C ILE A 256 19.45 -0.82 0.74
N THR A 257 19.90 0.29 1.31
CA THR A 257 19.15 1.07 2.30
C THR A 257 18.31 2.16 1.63
N PHE A 258 17.15 2.46 2.22
CA PHE A 258 16.31 3.58 1.86
C PHE A 258 16.45 4.70 2.89
N SER A 259 17.05 5.80 2.47
CA SER A 259 17.16 7.02 3.26
C SER A 259 15.91 7.90 3.06
N ALA A 260 14.77 7.48 3.62
CA ALA A 260 13.52 8.24 3.55
C ALA A 260 13.62 9.62 4.22
N SER A 261 12.60 10.46 4.04
CA SER A 261 12.55 11.83 4.55
C SER A 261 12.55 11.96 6.09
N GLY A 262 12.19 10.90 6.82
CA GLY A 262 11.96 10.90 8.26
C GLY A 262 10.62 11.52 8.70
N VAL A 263 9.77 11.92 7.75
CA VAL A 263 8.47 12.58 7.99
C VAL A 263 7.42 12.06 7.00
N PRO A 264 6.11 12.20 7.27
CA PRO A 264 5.09 11.75 6.33
C PRO A 264 5.27 12.37 4.94
N MET A 265 5.05 11.57 3.90
CA MET A 265 5.31 11.95 2.50
C MET A 265 4.02 12.07 1.68
N TYR A 266 4.07 12.76 0.55
CA TYR A 266 2.97 12.83 -0.42
C TYR A 266 3.36 12.09 -1.70
N MET A 267 2.36 11.72 -2.48
CA MET A 267 2.53 11.01 -3.74
C MET A 267 1.87 11.80 -4.88
N VAL A 268 2.44 11.69 -6.07
CA VAL A 268 1.89 12.17 -7.33
C VAL A 268 2.04 11.08 -8.38
N LEU A 269 0.99 10.86 -9.17
CA LEU A 269 0.97 9.95 -10.31
C LEU A 269 0.93 10.71 -11.62
N GLY A 270 1.74 10.26 -12.58
CA GLY A 270 1.78 10.82 -13.94
C GLY A 270 2.50 12.17 -14.05
N GLY A 271 3.22 12.60 -13.00
CA GLY A 271 4.00 13.84 -13.03
C GLY A 271 4.73 14.12 -11.73
N GLU A 272 5.24 15.35 -11.62
CA GLU A 272 6.05 15.82 -10.49
C GLU A 272 5.36 16.94 -9.69
N GLY A 273 4.04 17.11 -9.83
CA GLY A 273 3.25 18.02 -8.97
C GLY A 273 3.63 19.51 -9.06
N GLY A 274 4.32 19.93 -10.13
CA GLY A 274 4.84 21.30 -10.29
C GLY A 274 6.21 21.54 -9.63
N TYR A 275 6.84 20.51 -9.05
CA TYR A 275 8.21 20.59 -8.55
C TYR A 275 9.21 20.57 -9.71
N THR A 276 10.17 21.48 -9.69
CA THR A 276 11.20 21.60 -10.75
C THR A 276 12.63 21.38 -10.24
N THR A 277 12.80 21.17 -8.94
CA THR A 277 14.11 21.14 -8.26
C THR A 277 14.50 19.74 -7.77
N CYS A 278 13.70 18.71 -8.06
CA CYS A 278 14.04 17.36 -7.66
C CYS A 278 15.26 16.85 -8.44
N SER A 279 16.25 16.29 -7.73
CA SER A 279 17.45 15.73 -8.34
C SER A 279 17.48 14.22 -8.14
N PRO A 280 17.69 13.42 -9.20
CA PRO A 280 17.86 13.82 -10.58
C PRO A 280 16.54 14.33 -11.17
N TYR A 281 16.64 15.37 -12.00
CA TYR A 281 15.48 15.90 -12.70
C TYR A 281 15.12 14.98 -13.86
N TYR A 282 14.00 14.27 -13.72
CA TYR A 282 13.40 13.46 -14.78
C TYR A 282 12.20 14.23 -15.32
N GLY A 283 12.49 15.31 -16.05
CA GLY A 283 11.48 16.29 -16.40
C GLY A 283 10.27 15.69 -17.12
N GLY A 284 9.09 16.20 -16.79
CA GLY A 284 7.88 16.02 -17.59
C GLY A 284 6.81 15.12 -16.98
N ASN A 285 5.57 15.39 -17.38
CA ASN A 285 4.41 14.59 -17.08
C ASN A 285 4.32 13.39 -18.03
N PHE A 286 3.85 12.27 -17.49
CA PHE A 286 3.52 11.10 -18.28
C PHE A 286 2.37 11.41 -19.23
N THR A 287 2.46 10.91 -20.47
CA THR A 287 1.37 10.94 -21.44
C THR A 287 1.01 9.50 -21.79
N GLY A 288 -0.20 9.09 -21.46
CA GLY A 288 -0.61 7.69 -21.54
C GLY A 288 -1.77 7.40 -20.60
N ALA A 289 -1.95 6.15 -20.20
CA ALA A 289 -2.96 5.77 -19.22
C ALA A 289 -2.38 4.88 -18.13
N PHE A 290 -2.92 5.00 -16.92
CA PHE A 290 -2.73 4.06 -15.81
C PHE A 290 -4.03 3.35 -15.50
N ASP A 291 -3.87 2.13 -15.04
CA ASP A 291 -4.95 1.28 -14.57
C ASP A 291 -4.47 0.45 -13.38
N GLU A 292 -5.38 0.04 -12.50
CA GLU A 292 -5.12 -0.92 -11.43
C GLU A 292 -3.88 -0.56 -10.57
N PHE A 293 -3.88 0.65 -9.99
CA PHE A 293 -2.77 1.12 -9.16
C PHE A 293 -2.90 0.63 -7.72
N TYR A 294 -1.89 -0.06 -7.21
CA TYR A 294 -1.78 -0.51 -5.83
C TYR A 294 -0.51 0.00 -5.17
N LEU A 295 -0.60 0.37 -3.90
CA LEU A 295 0.54 0.61 -3.02
C LEU A 295 0.38 -0.20 -1.74
N TYR A 296 1.40 -0.99 -1.41
CA TYR A 296 1.47 -1.81 -0.20
C TYR A 296 2.59 -1.32 0.72
N SER A 297 2.35 -1.35 2.04
CA SER A 297 3.34 -1.09 3.11
C SER A 297 4.18 -2.32 3.45
N ARG A 298 4.46 -3.15 2.45
CA ARG A 298 5.35 -4.32 2.54
C ARG A 298 5.91 -4.68 1.18
N GLU A 299 6.92 -5.53 1.19
CA GLU A 299 7.35 -6.23 -0.02
C GLU A 299 6.34 -7.33 -0.38
N LEU A 300 5.84 -7.30 -1.62
CA LEU A 300 5.05 -8.39 -2.20
C LEU A 300 5.98 -9.50 -2.69
N SER A 301 5.51 -10.74 -2.57
CA SER A 301 6.12 -11.91 -3.19
C SER A 301 5.95 -11.90 -4.71
N THR A 302 6.77 -12.69 -5.40
CA THR A 302 6.63 -12.88 -6.86
C THR A 302 5.25 -13.46 -7.23
N SER A 303 4.70 -14.38 -6.44
CA SER A 303 3.36 -14.92 -6.69
C SER A 303 2.27 -13.86 -6.59
N GLU A 304 2.37 -12.95 -5.61
CA GLU A 304 1.41 -11.84 -5.49
C GLU A 304 1.52 -10.88 -6.68
N MET A 305 2.74 -10.57 -7.13
CA MET A 305 2.95 -9.75 -8.32
C MET A 305 2.42 -10.43 -9.60
N GLN A 306 2.53 -11.76 -9.71
CA GLN A 306 1.94 -12.53 -10.82
C GLN A 306 0.41 -12.48 -10.81
N THR A 307 -0.21 -12.53 -9.64
CA THR A 307 -1.67 -12.37 -9.52
C THR A 307 -2.09 -10.98 -10.00
N LEU A 308 -1.43 -9.92 -9.55
CA LEU A 308 -1.75 -8.54 -9.97
C LEU A 308 -1.49 -8.28 -11.46
N SER A 309 -0.56 -9.02 -12.08
CA SER A 309 -0.30 -8.92 -13.53
C SER A 309 -1.27 -9.70 -14.41
N ASN A 310 -2.18 -10.47 -13.82
CA ASN A 310 -3.18 -11.28 -14.54
C ASN A 310 -4.58 -11.06 -13.93
N PRO A 311 -5.10 -9.82 -13.97
CA PRO A 311 -6.44 -9.51 -13.49
C PRO A 311 -7.53 -10.10 -14.40
#